data_AF-A0A3R7GS59-F1
#
_entry.id   AF-A0A3R7GS59-F1
#
_cell.length_a   1.000
_cell.length_b   1.000
_cell.length_c   1.000
_cell.angle_alpha   90.00
_cell.angle_beta   90.00
_cell.angle_gamma   90.00
#
_symmetry.space_group_name_H-M   'P 1'
#
loop_
_entity.id
_entity.type
_entity.pdbx_description
1 polymer ?
#
loop_
_entity_poly.entity_id
_entity_poly.type
_entity_poly.pdbx_seq_one_letter_code
_entity_poly.pdbx_strand_id
1 'polypeptide(L)'
;VSPFTSKPKTIKSVVDICREGRCSLATSFASVKFLIMYGVIASTLRLFQWYHAVIMSEWCFILADGVTLVGLSYAITLSKPLPNLNEQRPTSSLIAPTTLTSIVGQELINVIFLFSGVHMLINEVWYCPFSPDNVDLAKWWLFSDNHMATTLFFTIITQQQLAAWVFSFGSRYRAPIWRNYLLVAVFALLVALDIYLILGEPSVVMDLFRISSTTNVVVLPDIPMPFSFRAKYFGLLVGNVATVIFFEYVIVLGPVRDFLRKKYHKDYLSMRM
;
A
#
# COMPACT_ATOMS: atom_id res chain seq x y z
N VAL A 1 8.46 -22.26 -35.23
CA VAL A 1 7.24 -21.43 -35.41
C VAL A 1 7.44 -20.08 -34.73
N SER A 2 7.07 -18.96 -35.36
CA SER A 2 7.20 -17.63 -34.74
C SER A 2 6.06 -17.42 -33.72
N PRO A 3 6.36 -16.97 -32.47
CA PRO A 3 5.33 -16.76 -31.46
C PRO A 3 4.43 -15.54 -31.74
N PHE A 4 4.91 -14.59 -32.56
CA PHE A 4 4.14 -13.42 -32.98
C PHE A 4 4.00 -13.39 -34.51
N THR A 5 2.82 -13.04 -34.99
CA THR A 5 2.51 -12.87 -36.42
C THR A 5 1.89 -11.50 -36.63
N SER A 6 2.57 -10.62 -37.36
CA SER A 6 2.05 -9.30 -37.70
C SER A 6 1.07 -9.39 -38.86
N LYS A 7 -0.19 -8.99 -38.63
CA LYS A 7 -1.18 -8.83 -39.71
C LYS A 7 -0.79 -7.70 -40.68
N PRO A 8 -0.48 -6.47 -40.21
CA PRO A 8 0.07 -5.45 -41.09
C PRO A 8 1.53 -5.77 -41.45
N LYS A 9 1.90 -5.69 -42.72
CA LYS A 9 3.27 -5.93 -43.20
C LYS A 9 4.18 -4.70 -42.96
N THR A 10 4.16 -4.15 -41.75
CA THR A 10 4.89 -2.94 -41.37
C THR A 10 5.94 -3.23 -40.31
N ILE A 11 7.13 -2.63 -40.44
CA ILE A 11 8.23 -2.76 -39.46
C ILE A 11 7.84 -2.17 -38.09
N LYS A 12 6.89 -1.23 -38.06
CA LYS A 12 6.38 -0.59 -36.83
C LYS A 12 5.89 -1.60 -35.79
N SER A 13 5.33 -2.74 -36.22
CA SER A 13 4.88 -3.81 -35.32
C SER A 13 5.98 -4.32 -34.41
N VAL A 14 7.24 -4.32 -34.86
CA VAL A 14 8.40 -4.73 -34.04
C VAL A 14 8.64 -3.73 -32.91
N VAL A 15 8.57 -2.43 -33.22
CA VAL A 15 8.73 -1.36 -32.22
C VAL A 15 7.59 -1.39 -31.20
N ASP A 16 6.35 -1.61 -31.65
CA ASP A 16 5.19 -1.69 -30.77
C ASP A 16 5.26 -2.92 -29.85
N ILE A 17 5.70 -4.10 -30.35
CA ILE A 17 5.96 -5.28 -29.52
C ILE A 17 7.05 -4.99 -28.47
N CYS A 18 8.14 -4.31 -28.84
CA CYS A 18 9.18 -3.93 -27.87
C CYS A 18 8.67 -2.96 -26.80
N ARG A 19 7.80 -2.02 -27.16
CA ARG A 19 7.18 -1.06 -26.23
C ARG A 19 6.25 -1.76 -25.24
N GLU A 20 5.38 -2.62 -25.74
CA GLU A 20 4.47 -3.42 -24.92
C GLU A 20 5.25 -4.39 -24.02
N GLY A 21 6.29 -5.05 -24.54
CA GLY A 21 7.14 -5.95 -23.76
C GLY A 21 7.83 -5.26 -22.58
N ARG A 22 8.37 -4.04 -22.79
CA ARG A 22 8.99 -3.25 -21.70
C ARG A 22 7.96 -2.76 -20.69
N CYS A 23 6.79 -2.33 -21.15
CA CYS A 23 5.68 -1.93 -20.28
C CYS A 23 5.21 -3.11 -19.43
N SER A 24 4.91 -4.23 -20.05
CA SER A 24 4.47 -5.46 -19.40
C SER A 24 5.47 -5.94 -18.35
N LEU A 25 6.77 -5.98 -18.68
CA LEU A 25 7.80 -6.36 -17.70
C LEU A 25 7.84 -5.42 -16.49
N ALA A 26 7.78 -4.10 -16.72
CA ALA A 26 7.75 -3.11 -15.65
C ALA A 26 6.47 -3.21 -14.79
N THR A 27 5.33 -3.50 -15.42
CA THR A 27 4.04 -3.70 -14.74
C THR A 27 4.04 -4.96 -13.89
N SER A 28 4.53 -6.08 -14.42
CA SER A 28 4.67 -7.33 -13.67
C SER A 28 5.57 -7.17 -12.46
N PHE A 29 6.70 -6.48 -12.59
CA PHE A 29 7.55 -6.22 -11.42
C PHE A 29 6.88 -5.29 -10.40
N ALA A 30 6.10 -4.30 -10.82
CA ALA A 30 5.35 -3.47 -9.88
C ALA A 30 4.28 -4.27 -9.11
N SER A 31 3.55 -5.15 -9.81
CA SER A 31 2.57 -6.03 -9.18
C SER A 31 3.23 -6.99 -8.19
N VAL A 32 4.35 -7.61 -8.55
CA VAL A 32 5.10 -8.48 -7.63
C VAL A 32 5.64 -7.71 -6.43
N LYS A 33 6.17 -6.49 -6.61
CA LYS A 33 6.58 -5.63 -5.48
C LYS A 33 5.42 -5.33 -4.54
N PHE A 34 4.25 -4.99 -5.09
CA PHE A 34 3.05 -4.75 -4.30
C PHE A 34 2.65 -5.98 -3.49
N LEU A 35 2.63 -7.17 -4.10
CA LEU A 35 2.30 -8.42 -3.40
C LEU A 35 3.30 -8.75 -2.27
N ILE A 36 4.61 -8.57 -2.51
CA ILE A 36 5.63 -8.75 -1.48
C ILE A 36 5.42 -7.76 -0.34
N MET A 37 5.25 -6.48 -0.66
CA MET A 37 5.06 -5.43 0.33
C MET A 37 3.79 -5.65 1.15
N TYR A 38 2.71 -6.08 0.51
CA TYR A 38 1.46 -6.46 1.18
C TYR A 38 1.70 -7.56 2.21
N GLY A 39 2.39 -8.64 1.82
CA GLY A 39 2.70 -9.76 2.70
C GLY A 39 3.58 -9.37 3.89
N VAL A 40 4.57 -8.49 3.67
CA VAL A 40 5.44 -7.99 4.74
C VAL A 40 4.65 -7.11 5.71
N ILE A 41 3.88 -6.14 5.22
CA ILE A 41 3.00 -5.29 6.06
C ILE A 41 2.02 -6.16 6.86
N ALA A 42 1.38 -7.14 6.22
CA ALA A 42 0.45 -8.06 6.88
C ALA A 42 1.16 -8.91 7.95
N SER A 43 2.41 -9.31 7.72
CA SER A 43 3.20 -10.05 8.72
C SER A 43 3.51 -9.17 9.93
N THR A 44 3.91 -7.92 9.70
CA THR A 44 4.11 -6.92 10.75
C THR A 44 2.83 -6.68 11.54
N LEU A 45 1.67 -6.53 10.88
CA LEU A 45 0.36 -6.43 11.54
C LEU A 45 0.13 -7.63 12.47
N ARG A 46 0.36 -8.85 11.99
CA ARG A 46 0.14 -10.07 12.79
C ARG A 46 1.01 -10.07 14.04
N LEU A 47 2.27 -9.63 13.97
CA LEU A 47 3.15 -9.53 15.14
C LEU A 47 2.57 -8.59 16.21
N PHE A 48 2.08 -7.41 15.80
CA PHE A 48 1.46 -6.45 16.72
C PHE A 48 0.11 -6.96 17.28
N GLN A 49 -0.69 -7.63 16.47
CA GLN A 49 -1.93 -8.28 16.91
C GLN A 49 -1.66 -9.33 18.00
N TRP A 50 -0.68 -10.20 17.78
CA TRP A 50 -0.30 -11.21 18.77
C TRP A 50 0.26 -10.59 20.04
N TYR A 51 1.09 -9.56 19.94
CA TYR A 51 1.65 -8.88 21.11
C TYR A 51 0.57 -8.23 21.98
N HIS A 52 -0.45 -7.62 21.36
CA HIS A 52 -1.56 -6.98 22.08
C HIS A 52 -2.77 -7.89 22.33
N ALA A 53 -2.73 -9.15 21.90
CA ALA A 53 -3.86 -10.09 21.95
C ALA A 53 -5.16 -9.54 21.33
N VAL A 54 -5.04 -8.80 20.23
CA VAL A 54 -6.17 -8.22 19.49
C VAL A 54 -6.23 -8.76 18.07
N ILE A 55 -7.43 -8.80 17.49
CA ILE A 55 -7.66 -9.27 16.11
C ILE A 55 -8.34 -8.14 15.34
N MET A 56 -8.28 -8.19 14.01
CA MET A 56 -9.01 -7.27 13.15
C MET A 56 -10.41 -7.80 12.83
N SER A 57 -11.35 -6.88 12.60
CA SER A 57 -12.72 -7.21 12.25
C SER A 57 -12.79 -7.96 10.93
N GLU A 58 -13.76 -8.85 10.79
CA GLU A 58 -13.98 -9.63 9.57
C GLU A 58 -14.18 -8.73 8.35
N TRP A 59 -14.97 -7.66 8.50
CA TRP A 59 -15.21 -6.69 7.43
C TRP A 59 -13.96 -5.89 7.07
N CYS A 60 -13.14 -5.55 8.06
CA CYS A 60 -11.84 -4.92 7.84
C CYS A 60 -10.90 -5.87 7.08
N PHE A 61 -10.91 -7.16 7.39
CA PHE A 61 -10.14 -8.18 6.68
C PHE A 61 -10.62 -8.36 5.24
N ILE A 62 -11.94 -8.41 5.01
CA ILE A 62 -12.52 -8.45 3.66
C ILE A 62 -12.15 -7.18 2.86
N LEU A 63 -12.15 -6.00 3.48
CA LEU A 63 -11.74 -4.78 2.80
C LEU A 63 -10.24 -4.80 2.43
N ALA A 64 -9.37 -5.28 3.33
CA ALA A 64 -7.93 -5.37 3.09
C ALA A 64 -7.58 -6.44 2.04
N ASP A 65 -7.92 -7.70 2.30
CA ASP A 65 -7.51 -8.84 1.47
C ASP A 65 -8.42 -9.02 0.25
N GLY A 66 -9.73 -8.80 0.40
CA GLY A 66 -10.72 -9.03 -0.64
C GLY A 66 -10.79 -7.88 -1.64
N VAL A 67 -10.94 -6.65 -1.15
CA VAL A 67 -11.16 -5.49 -2.03
C VAL A 67 -9.84 -4.80 -2.38
N THR A 68 -9.02 -4.47 -1.39
CA THR A 68 -7.81 -3.66 -1.59
C THR A 68 -6.73 -4.44 -2.32
N LEU A 69 -6.35 -5.62 -1.82
CA LEU A 69 -5.34 -6.47 -2.44
C LEU A 69 -5.74 -6.89 -3.86
N VAL A 70 -6.92 -7.50 -4.03
CA VAL A 70 -7.36 -8.01 -5.36
C VAL A 70 -7.63 -6.85 -6.31
N GLY A 71 -8.38 -5.83 -5.87
CA GLY A 71 -8.78 -4.71 -6.71
C GLY A 71 -7.59 -3.90 -7.19
N LEU A 72 -6.67 -3.53 -6.29
CA LEU A 72 -5.48 -2.78 -6.67
C LEU A 72 -4.48 -3.64 -7.45
N SER A 73 -4.28 -4.92 -7.10
CA SER A 73 -3.41 -5.81 -7.87
C SER A 73 -3.88 -5.92 -9.32
N TYR A 74 -5.18 -6.11 -9.54
CA TYR A 74 -5.77 -6.11 -10.89
C TYR A 74 -5.58 -4.75 -11.58
N ALA A 75 -5.91 -3.65 -10.91
CA ALA A 75 -5.82 -2.32 -11.50
C ALA A 75 -4.39 -1.94 -11.91
N ILE A 76 -3.36 -2.36 -11.16
CA ILE A 76 -1.94 -2.13 -11.49
C ILE A 76 -1.60 -2.74 -12.87
N THR A 77 -2.15 -3.92 -13.19
CA THR A 77 -1.86 -4.64 -14.44
C THR A 77 -2.32 -3.92 -15.70
N LEU A 78 -3.30 -3.00 -15.58
CA LEU A 78 -3.89 -2.25 -16.69
C LEU A 78 -3.10 -0.99 -17.08
N SER A 79 -1.85 -0.89 -16.63
CA SER A 79 -0.95 0.22 -16.96
C SER A 79 -0.60 0.22 -18.45
N LYS A 80 -0.79 1.37 -19.12
CA LYS A 80 -0.52 1.53 -20.56
C LYS A 80 0.97 1.80 -20.85
N PRO A 81 1.49 1.40 -22.02
CA PRO A 81 2.85 1.72 -22.43
C PRO A 81 3.04 3.21 -22.75
N LEU A 82 4.28 3.67 -22.68
CA LEU A 82 4.65 5.02 -23.15
C LEU A 82 4.58 5.09 -24.70
N PRO A 83 4.17 6.23 -25.31
CA PRO A 83 4.21 6.43 -26.76
C PRO A 83 5.59 6.28 -27.39
N ASN A 84 6.64 6.68 -26.67
CA ASN A 84 8.01 6.69 -27.17
C ASN A 84 8.86 5.63 -26.46
N LEU A 85 9.79 5.01 -27.19
CA LEU A 85 10.73 4.05 -26.63
C LEU A 85 11.93 4.80 -26.04
N ASN A 86 12.04 4.80 -24.71
CA ASN A 86 13.19 5.39 -24.04
C ASN A 86 14.44 4.53 -24.19
N GLU A 87 15.62 5.16 -24.16
CA GLU A 87 16.93 4.51 -24.23
C GLU A 87 17.18 3.52 -23.09
N GLN A 88 16.58 3.76 -21.92
CA GLN A 88 16.80 2.96 -20.73
C GLN A 88 16.06 1.61 -20.81
N ARG A 89 16.69 0.57 -20.28
CA ARG A 89 16.09 -0.77 -20.16
C ARG A 89 15.47 -0.95 -18.77
N PRO A 90 14.29 -1.58 -18.67
CA PRO A 90 13.75 -1.97 -17.38
C PRO A 90 14.74 -2.89 -16.65
N THR A 91 14.72 -2.82 -15.31
CA THR A 91 15.47 -3.74 -14.46
C THR A 91 15.16 -5.18 -14.85
N SER A 92 16.16 -6.05 -14.92
CA SER A 92 15.98 -7.46 -15.32
C SER A 92 15.80 -8.42 -14.13
N SER A 93 16.08 -7.97 -12.90
CA SER A 93 16.00 -8.78 -11.69
C SER A 93 15.09 -8.15 -10.65
N LEU A 94 14.22 -8.98 -10.05
CA LEU A 94 13.36 -8.58 -8.94
C LEU A 94 14.18 -8.21 -7.69
N ILE A 95 15.30 -8.89 -7.46
CA ILE A 95 16.21 -8.69 -6.31
C ILE A 95 17.33 -7.69 -6.68
N ALA A 96 17.05 -6.76 -7.58
CA ALA A 96 17.98 -5.67 -7.84
C ALA A 96 18.10 -4.79 -6.58
N PRO A 97 19.29 -4.24 -6.27
CA PRO A 97 19.49 -3.39 -5.10
C PRO A 97 18.46 -2.25 -5.00
N THR A 98 18.09 -1.63 -6.12
CA THR A 98 17.07 -0.58 -6.17
C THR A 98 15.68 -1.04 -5.73
N THR A 99 15.29 -2.26 -6.11
CA THR A 99 14.00 -2.84 -5.69
C THR A 99 14.03 -3.20 -4.21
N LEU A 100 15.13 -3.79 -3.75
CA LEU A 100 15.27 -4.18 -2.35
C LEU A 100 15.28 -2.96 -1.42
N THR A 101 16.02 -1.90 -1.77
CA THR A 101 16.04 -0.65 -1.01
C THR A 101 14.66 0.01 -0.95
N SER A 102 13.89 -0.05 -2.04
CA SER A 102 12.50 0.46 -2.07
C SER A 102 11.61 -0.30 -1.10
N ILE A 103 11.56 -1.64 -1.19
CA ILE A 103 10.71 -2.47 -0.32
C ILE A 103 11.14 -2.35 1.15
N VAL A 104 12.44 -2.54 1.44
CA VAL A 104 12.95 -2.52 2.83
C VAL A 104 12.83 -1.13 3.42
N GLY A 105 13.17 -0.07 2.67
CA GLY A 105 13.08 1.29 3.17
C GLY A 105 11.64 1.72 3.44
N GLN A 106 10.72 1.36 2.54
CA GLN A 106 9.29 1.61 2.74
C GLN A 106 8.75 0.82 3.95
N GLU A 107 9.14 -0.44 4.15
CA GLU A 107 8.74 -1.20 5.33
C GLU A 107 9.26 -0.59 6.64
N LEU A 108 10.52 -0.15 6.68
CA LEU A 108 11.08 0.49 7.87
C LEU A 108 10.31 1.76 8.23
N ILE A 109 9.97 2.59 7.25
CA ILE A 109 9.13 3.78 7.46
C ILE A 109 7.76 3.35 7.99
N ASN A 110 7.12 2.37 7.38
CA ASN A 110 5.83 1.84 7.81
C ASN A 110 5.84 1.34 9.27
N VAL A 111 6.88 0.60 9.66
CA VAL A 111 7.05 0.09 11.03
C VAL A 111 7.22 1.24 12.03
N ILE A 112 7.99 2.27 11.69
CA ILE A 112 8.15 3.45 12.55
C ILE A 112 6.81 4.15 12.76
N PHE A 113 6.05 4.37 11.69
CA PHE A 113 4.74 4.99 11.77
C PHE A 113 3.73 4.12 12.53
N LEU A 114 3.76 2.80 12.34
CA LEU A 114 2.97 1.85 13.11
C LEU A 114 3.27 1.96 14.60
N PHE A 115 4.54 1.86 14.98
CA PHE A 115 4.95 2.03 16.38
C PHE A 115 4.51 3.38 16.95
N SER A 116 4.66 4.46 16.18
CA SER A 116 4.23 5.79 16.61
C SER A 116 2.71 5.89 16.82
N GLY A 117 1.90 5.23 15.98
CA GLY A 117 0.45 5.19 16.12
C GLY A 117 0.01 4.43 17.37
N VAL A 118 0.65 3.27 17.63
CA VAL A 118 0.45 2.48 18.85
C VAL A 118 0.85 3.27 20.09
N HIS A 119 2.03 3.89 20.07
CA HIS A 119 2.54 4.68 21.18
C HIS A 119 1.62 5.88 21.46
N MET A 120 1.14 6.56 20.42
CA MET A 120 0.19 7.66 20.57
C MET A 120 -1.11 7.19 21.21
N LEU A 121 -1.64 6.01 20.86
CA LEU A 121 -2.85 5.47 21.49
C LEU A 121 -2.63 5.13 22.97
N ILE A 122 -1.55 4.45 23.31
CA ILE A 122 -1.30 3.96 24.68
C ILE A 122 -1.12 5.12 25.68
N ASN A 123 -0.62 6.27 25.24
CA ASN A 123 -0.39 7.44 26.10
C ASN A 123 -1.64 8.28 26.36
N GLU A 124 -2.78 7.96 25.76
CA GLU A 124 -4.01 8.73 25.95
C GLU A 124 -4.72 8.36 27.25
N VAL A 125 -5.25 9.36 27.95
CA VAL A 125 -5.86 9.19 29.29
C VAL A 125 -7.15 8.36 29.24
N TRP A 126 -7.88 8.42 28.13
CA TRP A 126 -9.11 7.68 27.92
C TRP A 126 -8.88 6.25 27.41
N TYR A 127 -7.63 5.90 27.07
CA TYR A 127 -7.32 4.58 26.54
C TYR A 127 -7.36 3.53 27.64
N CYS A 128 -8.25 2.55 27.47
CA CYS A 128 -8.28 1.36 28.31
C CYS A 128 -7.63 0.18 27.57
N PRO A 129 -6.58 -0.45 28.13
CA PRO A 129 -5.97 -1.61 27.51
C PRO A 129 -6.97 -2.78 27.50
N PHE A 130 -7.07 -3.43 26.36
CA PHE A 130 -7.88 -4.64 26.22
C PHE A 130 -7.23 -5.80 27.01
N SER A 131 -8.02 -6.47 27.86
CA SER A 131 -7.58 -7.67 28.59
C SER A 131 -8.27 -8.90 28.00
N PRO A 132 -7.50 -9.90 27.51
CA PRO A 132 -8.06 -11.10 26.90
C PRO A 132 -8.67 -12.07 27.92
N ASP A 133 -8.37 -11.92 29.22
CA ASP A 133 -8.74 -12.88 30.27
C ASP A 133 -10.27 -12.98 30.50
N ASN A 134 -11.01 -11.95 30.10
CA ASN A 134 -12.46 -11.86 30.29
C ASN A 134 -13.26 -12.32 29.06
N VAL A 135 -12.59 -12.78 27.99
CA VAL A 135 -13.24 -13.15 26.72
C VAL A 135 -13.09 -14.65 26.48
N ASP A 136 -14.23 -15.32 26.33
CA ASP A 136 -14.29 -16.72 25.89
C ASP A 136 -13.70 -16.85 24.47
N LEU A 137 -12.74 -17.76 24.28
CA LEU A 137 -12.13 -18.02 22.97
C LEU A 137 -13.16 -18.41 21.91
N ALA A 138 -14.27 -19.03 22.30
CA ALA A 138 -15.35 -19.34 21.36
C ALA A 138 -15.96 -18.07 20.72
N LYS A 139 -15.86 -16.93 21.41
CA LYS A 139 -16.33 -15.61 20.97
C LYS A 139 -15.18 -14.75 20.44
N TRP A 140 -14.30 -15.34 19.65
CA TRP A 140 -13.07 -14.69 19.16
C TRP A 140 -13.30 -13.35 18.44
N TRP A 141 -14.46 -13.13 17.83
CA TRP A 141 -14.78 -11.85 17.16
C TRP A 141 -14.76 -10.66 18.13
N LEU A 142 -14.95 -10.89 19.43
CA LEU A 142 -14.87 -9.88 20.48
C LEU A 142 -13.46 -9.31 20.67
N PHE A 143 -12.41 -10.06 20.27
CA PHE A 143 -11.04 -9.54 20.26
C PHE A 143 -10.82 -8.44 19.21
N SER A 144 -11.80 -8.17 18.35
CA SER A 144 -11.75 -7.06 17.39
C SER A 144 -12.38 -5.77 17.91
N ASP A 145 -13.22 -5.82 18.94
CA ASP A 145 -13.98 -4.66 19.39
C ASP A 145 -13.15 -3.83 20.36
N ASN A 146 -12.07 -3.22 19.88
CA ASN A 146 -11.19 -2.37 20.71
C ASN A 146 -10.45 -1.29 19.91
N HIS A 147 -10.02 -0.24 20.62
CA HIS A 147 -9.32 0.91 20.03
C HIS A 147 -8.01 0.53 19.35
N MET A 148 -7.33 -0.49 19.88
CA MET A 148 -6.06 -0.98 19.35
C MET A 148 -6.24 -1.61 17.97
N ALA A 149 -7.24 -2.48 17.79
CA ALA A 149 -7.60 -3.11 16.53
C ALA A 149 -7.97 -2.07 15.46
N THR A 150 -8.77 -1.06 15.84
CA THR A 150 -9.11 0.07 14.96
C THR A 150 -7.86 0.83 14.50
N THR A 151 -6.96 1.13 15.44
CA THR A 151 -5.70 1.84 15.14
C THR A 151 -4.81 1.01 14.22
N LEU A 152 -4.57 -0.27 14.55
CA LEU A 152 -3.79 -1.17 13.71
C LEU A 152 -4.37 -1.29 12.29
N PHE A 153 -5.70 -1.45 12.16
CA PHE A 153 -6.36 -1.55 10.86
C PHE A 153 -6.10 -0.32 9.99
N PHE A 154 -6.39 0.89 10.49
CA PHE A 154 -6.21 2.11 9.70
C PHE A 154 -4.76 2.40 9.32
N THR A 155 -3.81 2.04 10.19
CA THR A 155 -2.39 2.16 9.84
C THR A 155 -2.06 1.25 8.68
N ILE A 156 -2.45 -0.02 8.77
CA ILE A 156 -2.07 -1.05 7.79
C ILE A 156 -2.79 -0.87 6.46
N ILE A 157 -4.09 -0.58 6.46
CA ILE A 157 -4.85 -0.36 5.22
C ILE A 157 -4.31 0.83 4.44
N THR A 158 -3.94 1.91 5.14
CA THR A 158 -3.29 3.09 4.54
C THR A 158 -1.95 2.69 3.90
N GLN A 159 -1.12 1.92 4.62
CA GLN A 159 0.19 1.47 4.13
C GLN A 159 0.08 0.53 2.92
N GLN A 160 -0.90 -0.37 2.91
CA GLN A 160 -1.17 -1.29 1.80
C GLN A 160 -1.65 -0.54 0.55
N GLN A 161 -2.63 0.34 0.69
CA GLN A 161 -3.11 1.16 -0.42
C GLN A 161 -2.00 2.06 -0.97
N LEU A 162 -1.21 2.66 -0.08
CA LEU A 162 -0.07 3.49 -0.44
C LEU A 162 0.99 2.71 -1.23
N ALA A 163 1.30 1.47 -0.85
CA ALA A 163 2.22 0.62 -1.59
C ALA A 163 1.76 0.40 -3.04
N ALA A 164 0.47 0.13 -3.26
CA ALA A 164 -0.08 0.00 -4.61
C ALA A 164 0.07 1.29 -5.42
N TRP A 165 -0.17 2.45 -4.81
CA TRP A 165 -0.05 3.75 -5.47
C TRP A 165 1.40 4.06 -5.85
N VAL A 166 2.31 3.92 -4.90
CA VAL A 166 3.73 4.28 -5.04
C VAL A 166 4.44 3.40 -6.07
N PHE A 167 4.22 2.08 -6.07
CA PHE A 167 4.82 1.19 -7.07
C PHE A 167 4.21 1.31 -8.48
N SER A 168 3.08 1.99 -8.58
CA SER A 168 2.42 2.32 -9.85
C SER A 168 2.95 3.61 -10.49
N PHE A 169 3.89 4.31 -9.86
CA PHE A 169 4.52 5.48 -10.46
C PHE A 169 5.23 5.12 -11.77
N GLY A 170 4.66 5.60 -12.88
CA GLY A 170 5.15 5.38 -14.24
C GLY A 170 5.73 6.65 -14.83
N SER A 171 7.06 6.73 -14.99
CA SER A 171 7.66 7.83 -15.77
C SER A 171 8.65 7.40 -16.85
N ARG A 172 9.21 6.17 -16.80
CA ARG A 172 10.23 5.71 -17.77
C ARG A 172 9.77 4.66 -18.78
N TYR A 173 8.87 3.75 -18.40
CA TYR A 173 8.45 2.62 -19.27
C TYR A 173 6.94 2.54 -19.47
N ARG A 174 6.18 3.16 -18.55
CA ARG A 174 4.73 3.10 -18.44
C ARG A 174 4.18 4.51 -18.46
N ALA A 175 2.97 4.66 -18.98
CA ALA A 175 2.21 5.89 -18.90
C ALA A 175 2.07 6.36 -17.44
N PRO A 176 1.88 7.67 -17.20
CA PRO A 176 1.65 8.19 -15.87
C PRO A 176 0.41 7.56 -15.25
N ILE A 177 0.42 7.44 -13.91
CA ILE A 177 -0.62 6.76 -13.12
C ILE A 177 -2.04 7.28 -13.43
N TRP A 178 -2.15 8.59 -13.71
CA TRP A 178 -3.40 9.28 -14.06
C TRP A 178 -4.07 8.77 -15.35
N ARG A 179 -3.32 8.12 -16.25
CA ARG A 179 -3.91 7.48 -17.45
C ARG A 179 -4.56 6.12 -17.15
N ASN A 180 -4.32 5.56 -15.98
CA ASN A 180 -5.00 4.36 -15.49
C ASN A 180 -6.21 4.78 -14.65
N TYR A 181 -7.31 5.09 -15.33
CA TYR A 181 -8.52 5.59 -14.68
C TYR A 181 -9.11 4.59 -13.68
N LEU A 182 -9.00 3.28 -13.93
CA LEU A 182 -9.49 2.26 -13.00
C LEU A 182 -8.71 2.33 -11.68
N LEU A 183 -7.38 2.36 -11.75
CA LEU A 183 -6.53 2.43 -10.55
C LEU A 183 -6.79 3.71 -9.75
N VAL A 184 -6.90 4.86 -10.44
CA VAL A 184 -7.20 6.14 -9.78
C VAL A 184 -8.58 6.12 -9.12
N ALA A 185 -9.60 5.61 -9.81
CA ALA A 185 -10.96 5.54 -9.28
C ALA A 185 -11.05 4.61 -8.07
N VAL A 186 -10.50 3.38 -8.17
CA VAL A 186 -10.52 2.42 -7.05
C VAL A 186 -9.74 2.95 -5.86
N PHE A 187 -8.54 3.50 -6.07
CA PHE A 187 -7.75 4.09 -5.00
C PHE A 187 -8.48 5.27 -4.33
N ALA A 188 -9.06 6.19 -5.11
CA ALA A 188 -9.79 7.33 -4.57
C ALA A 188 -11.03 6.90 -3.77
N LEU A 189 -11.77 5.88 -4.23
CA LEU A 189 -12.92 5.33 -3.50
C LEU A 189 -12.50 4.68 -2.18
N LEU A 190 -11.42 3.91 -2.18
CA LEU A 190 -10.89 3.26 -0.97
C LEU A 190 -10.41 4.31 0.06
N VAL A 191 -9.63 5.30 -0.38
CA VAL A 191 -9.17 6.38 0.50
C VAL A 191 -10.35 7.21 1.02
N ALA A 192 -11.36 7.50 0.20
CA ALA A 192 -12.55 8.20 0.64
C ALA A 192 -13.34 7.39 1.68
N LEU A 193 -13.45 6.08 1.51
CA LEU A 193 -14.06 5.18 2.49
C LEU A 193 -13.27 5.20 3.80
N ASP A 194 -11.94 5.09 3.75
CA ASP A 194 -11.11 5.09 4.96
C ASP A 194 -11.20 6.43 5.71
N ILE A 195 -11.20 7.56 4.98
CA ILE A 195 -11.40 8.89 5.57
C ILE A 195 -12.79 9.00 6.22
N TYR A 196 -13.83 8.50 5.56
CA TYR A 196 -15.17 8.46 6.12
C TYR A 196 -15.22 7.61 7.40
N LEU A 197 -14.62 6.43 7.39
CA LEU A 197 -14.58 5.51 8.52
C LEU A 197 -13.76 6.09 9.71
N ILE A 198 -12.66 6.80 9.45
CA ILE A 198 -11.79 7.35 10.50
C ILE A 198 -12.20 8.73 11.02
N LEU A 199 -12.84 9.60 10.23
CA LEU A 199 -13.23 10.96 10.67
C LEU A 199 -14.74 11.18 10.73
N GLY A 200 -15.56 10.31 10.14
CA GLY A 200 -17.01 10.47 10.10
C GLY A 200 -17.67 10.30 11.47
N GLU A 201 -18.91 10.76 11.54
CA GLU A 201 -19.80 10.54 12.68
C GLU A 201 -20.18 9.05 12.83
N PRO A 202 -20.42 8.57 14.07
CA PRO A 202 -20.88 7.21 14.32
C PRO A 202 -22.07 6.84 13.42
N SER A 203 -21.94 5.75 12.67
CA SER A 203 -22.94 5.32 11.70
C SER A 203 -23.02 3.80 11.66
N VAL A 204 -24.11 3.27 11.11
CA VAL A 204 -24.33 1.82 10.95
C VAL A 204 -23.20 1.14 10.18
N VAL A 205 -22.55 1.87 9.27
CA VAL A 205 -21.38 1.35 8.52
C VAL A 205 -20.19 1.17 9.46
N MET A 206 -19.92 2.12 10.36
CA MET A 206 -18.82 1.98 11.33
C MET A 206 -19.06 0.84 12.30
N ASP A 207 -20.32 0.62 12.69
CA ASP A 207 -20.72 -0.49 13.55
C ASP A 207 -20.54 -1.83 12.86
N LEU A 208 -20.86 -1.91 11.56
CA LEU A 208 -20.60 -3.10 10.75
C LEU A 208 -19.11 -3.42 10.71
N PHE A 209 -18.26 -2.41 10.51
CA PHE A 209 -16.81 -2.55 10.54
C PHE A 209 -16.22 -2.72 11.95
N ARG A 210 -17.04 -2.58 13.00
CA ARG A 210 -16.64 -2.66 14.42
C ARG A 210 -15.53 -1.65 14.77
N ILE A 211 -15.67 -0.45 14.23
CA ILE A 211 -14.73 0.66 14.48
C ILE A 211 -15.09 1.29 15.83
N SER A 212 -14.08 1.52 16.67
CA SER A 212 -14.27 2.07 18.03
C SER A 212 -14.63 3.56 18.08
N SER A 213 -15.21 4.10 17.01
CA SER A 213 -15.81 5.44 16.97
C SER A 213 -17.22 5.45 17.55
N THR A 214 -17.94 4.32 17.52
CA THR A 214 -19.26 4.16 18.13
C THR A 214 -19.14 3.54 19.53
N THR A 215 -20.10 3.83 20.40
CA THR A 215 -20.24 3.27 21.75
C THR A 215 -20.73 1.82 21.77
N ASN A 216 -20.93 1.16 20.63
CA ASN A 216 -21.43 -0.22 20.55
C ASN A 216 -20.28 -1.24 20.74
N VAL A 217 -19.42 -1.02 21.74
CA VAL A 217 -18.27 -1.89 22.01
C VAL A 217 -18.69 -2.91 23.07
N VAL A 218 -18.75 -4.20 22.68
CA VAL A 218 -19.36 -5.24 23.52
C VAL A 218 -18.50 -5.61 24.75
N VAL A 219 -17.19 -5.29 24.75
CA VAL A 219 -16.24 -5.77 25.77
C VAL A 219 -15.58 -4.65 26.59
N LEU A 220 -15.37 -3.47 26.01
CA LEU A 220 -14.83 -2.33 26.74
C LEU A 220 -15.96 -1.45 27.28
N PRO A 221 -15.74 -0.67 28.35
CA PRO A 221 -16.65 0.40 28.71
C PRO A 221 -16.90 1.30 27.48
N ASP A 222 -18.13 1.83 27.35
CA ASP A 222 -18.63 2.63 26.21
C ASP A 222 -17.89 3.98 26.07
N ILE A 223 -16.59 3.92 25.82
CA ILE A 223 -15.70 5.05 25.63
C ILE A 223 -15.45 5.11 24.12
N PRO A 224 -16.09 6.04 23.38
CA PRO A 224 -15.81 6.21 21.97
C PRO A 224 -14.44 6.88 21.80
N MET A 225 -13.73 6.54 20.72
CA MET A 225 -12.48 7.20 20.37
C MET A 225 -12.73 8.70 20.11
N PRO A 226 -12.16 9.63 20.90
CA PRO A 226 -12.44 11.05 20.77
C PRO A 226 -12.05 11.60 19.39
N PHE A 227 -12.86 12.50 18.84
CA PHE A 227 -12.58 13.10 17.54
C PHE A 227 -11.22 13.84 17.51
N SER A 228 -10.81 14.45 18.62
CA SER A 228 -9.50 15.10 18.76
C SER A 228 -8.34 14.13 18.53
N PHE A 229 -8.44 12.90 19.06
CA PHE A 229 -7.47 11.84 18.80
C PHE A 229 -7.55 11.34 17.36
N ARG A 230 -8.76 11.09 16.84
CA ARG A 230 -8.98 10.64 15.45
C ARG A 230 -8.35 11.61 14.44
N ALA A 231 -8.48 12.91 14.65
CA ALA A 231 -7.87 13.94 13.81
C ALA A 231 -6.34 13.97 13.90
N LYS A 232 -5.77 13.87 15.11
CA LYS A 232 -4.31 13.77 15.30
C LYS A 232 -3.75 12.51 14.63
N TYR A 233 -4.44 11.38 14.81
CA TYR A 233 -4.08 10.11 14.22
C TYR A 233 -4.17 10.13 12.70
N PHE A 234 -5.21 10.74 12.13
CA PHE A 234 -5.28 10.98 10.70
C PHE A 234 -4.09 11.82 10.19
N GLY A 235 -3.67 12.85 10.94
CA GLY A 235 -2.46 13.60 10.64
C GLY A 235 -1.19 12.73 10.60
N LEU A 236 -1.08 11.76 11.50
CA LEU A 236 0.01 10.78 11.50
C LEU A 236 -0.02 9.88 10.25
N LEU A 237 -1.20 9.41 9.83
CA LEU A 237 -1.37 8.62 8.61
C LEU A 237 -1.00 9.42 7.36
N VAL A 238 -1.41 10.68 7.28
CA VAL A 238 -1.01 11.60 6.20
C VAL A 238 0.51 11.83 6.21
N GLY A 239 1.11 11.95 7.39
CA GLY A 239 2.57 12.03 7.55
C GLY A 239 3.29 10.79 7.01
N ASN A 240 2.76 9.59 7.27
CA ASN A 240 3.27 8.35 6.70
C ASN A 240 3.22 8.37 5.16
N VAL A 241 2.05 8.72 4.61
CA VAL A 241 1.84 8.87 3.16
C VAL A 241 2.87 9.82 2.54
N ALA A 242 3.02 11.01 3.11
CA ALA A 242 3.97 12.01 2.63
C ALA A 242 5.43 11.50 2.69
N THR A 243 5.80 10.82 3.78
CA THR A 243 7.17 10.34 4.01
C THR A 243 7.55 9.24 3.03
N VAL A 244 6.66 8.27 2.80
CA VAL A 244 6.88 7.18 1.84
C VAL A 244 6.90 7.72 0.40
N ILE A 245 6.01 8.64 0.03
CA ILE A 245 6.04 9.27 -1.30
C ILE A 245 7.34 10.02 -1.50
N PHE A 246 7.79 10.78 -0.51
CA PHE A 246 9.07 11.49 -0.56
C PHE A 246 10.24 10.53 -0.69
N PHE A 247 10.27 9.47 0.13
CA PHE A 247 11.31 8.43 0.09
C PHE A 247 11.39 7.78 -1.30
N GLU A 248 10.26 7.30 -1.84
CA GLU A 248 10.27 6.64 -3.15
C GLU A 248 10.64 7.64 -4.26
N TYR A 249 10.08 8.84 -4.25
CA TYR A 249 10.31 9.81 -5.33
C TYR A 249 11.75 10.35 -5.33
N VAL A 250 12.34 10.62 -4.17
CA VAL A 250 13.67 11.23 -4.06
C VAL A 250 14.78 10.17 -4.11
N ILE A 251 14.62 9.08 -3.37
CA ILE A 251 15.69 8.08 -3.18
C ILE A 251 15.65 7.03 -4.29
N VAL A 252 14.47 6.45 -4.54
CA VAL A 252 14.34 5.30 -5.45
C VAL A 252 14.16 5.72 -6.90
N LEU A 253 13.27 6.69 -7.16
CA LEU A 253 12.91 7.12 -8.50
C LEU A 253 13.67 8.36 -8.97
N GLY A 254 14.21 9.14 -8.06
CA GLY A 254 14.72 10.49 -8.33
C GLY A 254 16.25 10.61 -8.37
N PRO A 255 16.79 11.74 -7.89
CA PRO A 255 18.17 12.14 -8.14
C PRO A 255 19.20 11.21 -7.51
N VAL A 256 18.88 10.58 -6.38
CA VAL A 256 19.83 9.68 -5.68
C VAL A 256 20.12 8.45 -6.52
N ARG A 257 19.09 7.80 -7.07
CA ARG A 257 19.28 6.67 -8.00
C ARG A 257 20.06 7.10 -9.22
N ASP A 258 19.69 8.21 -9.85
CA ASP A 258 20.33 8.65 -11.09
C ASP A 258 21.82 9.03 -10.85
N PHE A 259 22.15 9.58 -9.67
CA PHE A 259 23.53 9.80 -9.21
C PHE A 259 24.29 8.49 -8.99
N LEU A 260 23.73 7.55 -8.23
CA LEU A 260 24.35 6.25 -7.96
C LEU A 260 24.57 5.45 -9.24
N ARG A 261 23.60 5.51 -10.17
CA ARG A 261 23.72 4.86 -11.48
C ARG A 261 24.84 5.48 -12.30
N LYS A 262 24.95 6.81 -12.38
CA LYS A 262 26.04 7.49 -13.09
C LYS A 262 27.42 7.14 -12.52
N LYS A 263 27.50 6.94 -11.20
CA LYS A 263 28.76 6.64 -10.50
C LYS A 263 29.19 5.18 -10.61
N TYR A 264 28.26 4.23 -10.54
CA TYR A 264 28.57 2.80 -10.40
C TYR A 264 28.13 1.92 -11.57
N HIS A 265 27.23 2.40 -12.44
CA HIS A 265 26.73 1.61 -13.57
C HIS A 265 27.39 2.05 -14.88
N LYS A 266 28.16 1.13 -15.49
CA LYS A 266 28.61 1.27 -16.88
C LYS A 266 27.69 0.42 -17.76
N ASP A 267 26.90 1.07 -18.61
CA ASP A 267 26.14 0.36 -19.63
C ASP A 267 27.15 -0.27 -20.62
N TYR A 268 27.24 -1.60 -20.65
CA TYR A 268 28.22 -2.35 -21.46
C TYR A 268 27.96 -2.33 -22.98
N LEU A 269 26.86 -1.71 -23.42
CA LEU A 269 26.51 -1.57 -24.83
C LEU A 269 26.42 -0.08 -25.14
N SER A 270 27.43 0.46 -25.83
CA SER A 270 27.29 1.76 -26.48
C SER A 270 26.20 1.62 -27.55
N MET A 271 25.07 2.29 -27.36
CA MET A 271 24.14 2.48 -28.46
C MET A 271 24.83 3.39 -29.46
N ARG A 272 25.26 2.84 -30.60
CA ARG A 272 25.64 3.65 -31.75
C ARG A 272 24.39 4.47 -32.12
N MET A 273 24.46 5.78 -31.93
CA MET A 273 23.50 6.75 -32.47
C MET A 273 23.42 6.60 -33.98
#